data_AF-A6G9X2-F1
#
_entry.id   AF-A6G9X2-F1
#
_cell.length_a   1.000
_cell.length_b   1.000
_cell.length_c   1.000
_cell.angle_alpha   90.00
_cell.angle_beta   90.00
_cell.angle_gamma   90.00
#
_symmetry.space_group_name_H-M   'P 1'
#
loop_
_entity.id
_entity.type
_entity.pdbx_description
1 polymer ?
#
loop_
_entity_poly.entity_id
_entity_poly.type
_entity_poly.pdbx_seq_one_letter_code
_entity_poly.pdbx_strand_id
1 'polypeptide(L)'
;MGHVSAYQLSDGQLTYLAFVALVQLDEGRTLLCFDEPEQHLHPELLGRVVQLLVAASERYPVVLATHSDHILDLLPDPVSSVRVCELDDNHQTVLRKLDAEQLEKWLERYRGLGEIRAAGQLRSVLAERESA
;
A
#
# COMPACT_ATOMS: atom_id res chain seq x y z
N MET A 1 -9.81 36.66 -8.69
CA MET A 1 -9.16 35.36 -8.41
C MET A 1 -9.94 34.73 -7.27
N GLY A 2 -10.55 33.56 -7.49
CA GLY A 2 -11.42 32.93 -6.48
C GLY A 2 -10.57 32.24 -5.42
N HIS A 3 -10.83 32.51 -4.15
CA HIS A 3 -10.28 31.74 -3.05
C HIS A 3 -11.33 30.72 -2.62
N VAL A 4 -10.93 29.45 -2.50
CA VAL A 4 -11.73 28.41 -1.86
C VAL A 4 -11.13 28.18 -0.49
N SER A 5 -11.95 28.36 0.55
CA SER A 5 -11.50 28.11 1.93
C SER A 5 -11.33 26.61 2.15
N ALA A 6 -10.28 26.19 2.87
CA ALA A 6 -10.06 24.78 3.19
C ALA A 6 -11.27 24.16 3.93
N TYR A 7 -11.99 24.96 4.73
CA TYR A 7 -13.21 24.54 5.42
C TYR A 7 -14.38 24.17 4.50
N GLN A 8 -14.30 24.51 3.22
CA GLN A 8 -15.31 24.17 2.22
C GLN A 8 -14.99 22.88 1.48
N LEU A 9 -13.82 22.28 1.73
CA LEU A 9 -13.40 21.02 1.13
C LEU A 9 -13.91 19.83 1.96
N SER A 10 -14.22 18.73 1.29
CA SER A 10 -14.50 17.47 1.99
C SER A 10 -13.22 16.88 2.59
N ASP A 11 -13.36 16.01 3.58
CA ASP A 11 -12.23 15.32 4.19
C ASP A 11 -11.38 14.59 3.14
N GLY A 12 -12.01 13.90 2.18
CA GLY A 12 -11.29 13.22 1.10
C GLY A 12 -10.51 14.18 0.18
N GLN A 13 -11.00 15.40 -0.04
CA GLN A 13 -10.27 16.42 -0.80
C GLN A 13 -9.07 16.95 0.00
N LEU A 14 -9.26 17.22 1.29
CA LEU A 14 -8.17 17.65 2.18
C LEU A 14 -7.09 16.57 2.28
N THR A 15 -7.47 15.31 2.50
CA THR A 15 -6.55 14.17 2.56
C THR A 15 -5.79 14.01 1.25
N TYR A 16 -6.47 14.08 0.10
CA TYR A 16 -5.80 14.01 -1.20
C TYR A 16 -4.78 15.15 -1.39
N LEU A 17 -5.17 16.39 -1.08
CA LEU A 17 -4.25 17.54 -1.17
C LEU A 17 -3.08 17.42 -0.20
N ALA A 18 -3.28 16.84 0.98
CA ALA A 18 -2.21 16.56 1.93
C ALA A 18 -1.19 15.57 1.35
N PHE A 19 -1.64 14.48 0.71
CA PHE A 19 -0.74 13.55 0.01
C PHE A 19 0.06 14.25 -1.10
N VAL A 20 -0.60 15.07 -1.92
CA VAL A 20 0.07 15.83 -2.99
C VAL A 20 1.12 16.78 -2.39
N ALA A 21 0.75 17.54 -1.37
CA ALA A 21 1.66 18.47 -0.70
C ALA A 21 2.87 17.74 -0.11
N LEU A 22 2.65 16.62 0.60
CA LEU A 22 3.72 15.81 1.16
C LEU A 22 4.67 15.33 0.06
N VAL A 23 4.18 14.81 -1.07
CA VAL A 23 5.07 14.27 -2.11
C VAL A 23 5.77 15.35 -2.94
N GLN A 24 5.15 16.52 -3.13
CA GLN A 24 5.64 17.54 -4.07
C GLN A 24 6.42 18.68 -3.42
N LEU A 25 6.16 19.00 -2.14
CA LEU A 25 6.74 20.17 -1.48
C LEU A 25 7.96 19.84 -0.61
N ASP A 26 8.46 18.60 -0.66
CA ASP A 26 9.60 18.20 0.17
C ASP A 26 10.93 18.35 -0.57
N GLU A 27 11.82 19.16 0.02
CA GLU A 27 13.23 19.25 -0.33
C GLU A 27 14.06 18.53 0.75
N GLY A 28 14.54 17.32 0.44
CA GLY A 28 15.51 16.59 1.30
C GLY A 28 14.97 15.39 2.09
N ARG A 29 13.76 14.89 1.80
CA ARG A 29 13.21 13.67 2.42
C ARG A 29 14.13 12.45 2.30
N THR A 30 14.26 11.71 3.40
CA THR A 30 14.95 10.41 3.45
C THR A 30 14.03 9.20 3.59
N LEU A 31 12.79 9.39 4.05
CA LEU A 31 11.78 8.33 4.24
C LEU A 31 10.37 8.95 4.29
N LEU A 32 9.39 8.28 3.70
CA LEU A 32 7.97 8.62 3.84
C LEU A 32 7.20 7.40 4.37
N CYS A 33 6.48 7.56 5.48
CA CYS A 33 5.69 6.48 6.07
C CYS A 33 4.23 6.90 6.25
N PHE A 34 3.30 6.01 5.91
CA PHE A 34 1.88 6.18 6.21
C PHE A 34 1.31 4.93 6.89
N ASP A 35 0.39 5.15 7.82
CA ASP A 35 -0.45 4.14 8.43
C ASP A 35 -1.89 4.38 7.98
N GLU A 36 -2.52 3.35 7.42
CA GLU A 36 -3.85 3.37 6.81
C GLU A 36 -4.07 4.56 5.83
N PRO A 37 -3.23 4.72 4.77
CA PRO A 37 -3.37 5.83 3.82
C PRO A 37 -4.71 5.84 3.05
N GLU A 38 -5.45 4.73 3.04
CA GLU A 38 -6.79 4.59 2.49
C GLU A 38 -7.89 5.31 3.29
N GLN A 39 -7.63 5.69 4.54
CA GLN A 39 -8.65 6.23 5.42
C GLN A 39 -9.19 7.56 4.87
N HIS A 40 -10.53 7.70 4.83
CA HIS A 40 -11.24 8.88 4.31
C HIS A 40 -11.13 9.13 2.79
N LEU A 41 -10.47 8.24 2.03
CA LEU A 41 -10.37 8.36 0.57
C LEU A 41 -11.41 7.49 -0.16
N HIS A 42 -12.06 8.08 -1.16
CA HIS A 42 -12.83 7.31 -2.13
C HIS A 42 -11.88 6.41 -2.96
N PRO A 43 -12.26 5.17 -3.34
CA PRO A 43 -11.38 4.24 -4.07
C PRO A 43 -10.70 4.84 -5.31
N GLU A 44 -11.41 5.67 -6.08
CA GLU A 44 -10.85 6.34 -7.25
C GLU A 44 -9.70 7.32 -6.90
N LEU A 45 -9.80 8.04 -5.78
CA LEU A 45 -8.73 8.93 -5.32
C LEU A 45 -7.57 8.13 -4.74
N LEU A 46 -7.86 7.02 -4.07
CA LEU A 46 -6.84 6.13 -3.53
C LEU A 46 -5.92 5.61 -4.64
N GLY A 47 -6.46 5.22 -5.80
CA GLY A 47 -5.66 4.86 -6.98
C GLY A 47 -4.64 5.93 -7.38
N ARG A 48 -5.06 7.21 -7.39
CA ARG A 48 -4.16 8.33 -7.70
C ARG A 48 -3.11 8.55 -6.62
N VAL A 49 -3.49 8.38 -5.34
CA VAL A 49 -2.54 8.47 -4.22
C VAL A 49 -1.50 7.36 -4.30
N VAL A 50 -1.89 6.11 -4.57
CA VAL A 50 -0.94 5.00 -4.73
C VAL A 50 0.03 5.28 -5.88
N GLN A 51 -0.45 5.75 -7.04
CA GLN A 51 0.43 6.16 -8.15
C GLN A 51 1.42 7.26 -7.76
N LEU A 52 0.96 8.27 -7.02
CA LEU A 52 1.79 9.34 -6.50
C LEU A 52 2.88 8.80 -5.55
N LEU A 53 2.52 7.85 -4.68
CA LEU A 53 3.45 7.23 -3.72
C LEU A 53 4.45 6.29 -4.40
N VAL A 54 4.03 5.57 -5.44
CA VAL A 54 4.93 4.76 -6.29
C VAL A 54 5.92 5.67 -7.02
N ALA A 55 5.48 6.78 -7.60
CA ALA A 55 6.40 7.75 -8.22
C ALA A 55 7.32 8.42 -7.18
N ALA A 56 6.88 8.55 -5.93
CA ALA A 56 7.72 9.02 -4.83
C ALA A 56 8.80 7.98 -4.43
N SER A 57 8.48 6.69 -4.51
CA SER A 57 9.39 5.61 -4.10
C SER A 57 10.65 5.50 -4.96
N GLU A 58 10.62 6.06 -6.18
CA GLU A 58 11.80 6.17 -7.06
C GLU A 58 12.86 7.14 -6.50
N ARG A 59 12.47 8.07 -5.62
CA ARG A 59 13.36 9.12 -5.08
C ARG A 59 13.81 8.83 -3.65
N TYR A 60 12.94 8.25 -2.83
CA TYR A 60 13.21 7.89 -1.44
C TYR A 60 12.33 6.72 -1.02
N PRO A 61 12.71 5.93 0.01
CA PRO A 61 11.88 4.86 0.54
C PRO A 61 10.49 5.35 0.96
N VAL A 62 9.46 4.59 0.57
CA VAL A 62 8.06 4.79 0.98
C VAL A 62 7.57 3.53 1.65
N VAL A 63 7.03 3.64 2.87
CA VAL A 63 6.49 2.52 3.65
C VAL A 63 5.01 2.78 3.93
N LEU A 64 4.18 1.82 3.57
CA LEU A 64 2.74 1.88 3.81
C LEU A 64 2.35 0.70 4.71
N ALA A 65 1.72 0.99 5.85
CA ALA A 65 0.97 0.01 6.62
C ALA A 65 -0.51 0.11 6.19
N THR A 66 -1.09 -1.00 5.77
CA THR A 66 -2.44 -1.02 5.19
C THR A 66 -3.14 -2.35 5.44
N HIS A 67 -4.47 -2.29 5.53
CA HIS A 67 -5.36 -3.44 5.54
C HIS A 67 -6.27 -3.47 4.30
N SER A 68 -6.02 -2.59 3.32
CA SER A 68 -6.82 -2.44 2.11
C SER A 68 -6.41 -3.42 1.02
N ASP A 69 -7.34 -4.30 0.66
CA ASP A 69 -7.21 -5.16 -0.53
C ASP A 69 -7.04 -4.32 -1.80
N HIS A 70 -7.66 -3.14 -1.84
CA HIS A 70 -7.58 -2.26 -3.00
C HIS A 70 -6.17 -1.71 -3.20
N ILE A 71 -5.45 -1.35 -2.13
CA ILE A 71 -4.05 -0.91 -2.26
C ILE A 71 -3.18 -2.05 -2.80
N LEU A 72 -3.38 -3.28 -2.31
CA LEU A 72 -2.63 -4.45 -2.78
C LEU A 72 -2.79 -4.68 -4.29
N ASP A 73 -4.00 -4.46 -4.81
CA ASP A 73 -4.29 -4.60 -6.25
C ASP A 73 -3.78 -3.42 -7.11
N LEU A 74 -3.44 -2.29 -6.49
CA LEU A 74 -2.91 -1.11 -7.18
C LEU A 74 -1.38 -1.09 -7.27
N LEU A 75 -0.69 -1.98 -6.55
CA LEU A 75 0.77 -2.06 -6.56
C LEU A 75 1.26 -2.71 -7.87
N PRO A 76 2.24 -2.11 -8.57
CA PRO A 76 2.72 -2.62 -9.86
C PRO A 76 3.51 -3.93 -9.75
N ASP A 77 4.21 -4.12 -8.63
CA ASP A 77 4.98 -5.33 -8.34
C ASP A 77 4.78 -5.71 -6.86
N PRO A 78 3.73 -6.50 -6.55
CA PRO A 78 3.46 -6.90 -5.17
C PRO A 78 4.55 -7.83 -4.60
N VAL A 79 5.24 -8.62 -5.42
CA VAL A 79 6.26 -9.58 -4.95
C VAL A 79 7.43 -8.86 -4.29
N SER A 80 7.93 -7.80 -4.93
CA SER A 80 9.05 -7.03 -4.37
C SER A 80 8.62 -6.09 -3.25
N SER A 81 7.41 -5.53 -3.34
CA SER A 81 6.95 -4.41 -2.47
C SER A 81 6.15 -4.82 -1.24
N VAL A 82 5.47 -5.98 -1.24
CA VAL A 82 4.59 -6.37 -0.12
C VAL A 82 5.36 -7.22 0.90
N ARG A 83 5.14 -6.92 2.18
CA ARG A 83 5.54 -7.77 3.30
C ARG A 83 4.30 -8.04 4.15
N VAL A 84 4.04 -9.31 4.44
CA VAL A 84 2.93 -9.71 5.29
C VAL A 84 3.42 -9.81 6.72
N CYS A 85 2.84 -8.98 7.59
CA CYS A 85 3.10 -8.97 9.01
C CYS A 85 2.14 -9.92 9.72
N GLU A 86 2.65 -10.94 10.40
CA GLU A 86 1.84 -11.86 11.20
C GLU A 86 2.55 -12.24 12.50
N LEU A 87 1.83 -12.88 13.42
CA LEU A 87 2.40 -13.51 14.60
C LEU A 87 2.66 -14.99 14.29
N ASP A 88 3.84 -15.49 14.65
CA ASP A 88 4.13 -16.93 14.60
C ASP A 88 3.49 -17.68 15.78
N ASP A 89 3.71 -18.99 15.85
CA ASP A 89 3.17 -19.86 16.90
C ASP A 89 3.65 -19.49 18.31
N ASN A 90 4.73 -18.72 18.42
CA ASN A 90 5.28 -18.21 19.68
C ASN A 90 4.85 -16.77 19.97
N HIS A 91 3.87 -16.23 19.24
CA HIS A 91 3.41 -14.84 19.32
C HIS A 91 4.50 -13.80 18.99
N GLN A 92 5.48 -14.15 18.17
CA GLN A 92 6.50 -13.21 17.71
C GLN A 92 6.12 -12.62 16.36
N THR A 93 6.31 -11.30 16.20
CA THR A 93 6.08 -10.62 14.92
C THR A 93 7.07 -11.12 13.86
N VAL A 94 6.53 -11.57 12.74
CA VAL A 94 7.30 -11.95 11.55
C VAL A 94 6.83 -11.17 10.34
N LEU A 95 7.78 -10.82 9.48
CA LEU A 95 7.51 -10.28 8.16
C LEU A 95 7.84 -11.34 7.12
N ARG A 96 6.85 -11.69 6.30
CA ARG A 96 7.03 -12.66 5.20
C ARG A 96 6.95 -11.95 3.85
N LYS A 97 7.80 -12.38 2.92
CA LYS A 97 7.72 -12.01 1.51
C LYS A 97 6.65 -12.84 0.82
N LEU A 98 6.17 -12.37 -0.33
CA LEU A 98 5.37 -13.19 -1.22
C LEU A 98 6.28 -14.15 -1.99
N ASP A 99 5.79 -15.35 -2.24
CA ASP A 99 6.41 -16.31 -3.15
C ASP A 99 5.92 -16.02 -4.57
N ALA A 100 6.85 -15.70 -5.48
CA ALA A 100 6.53 -15.31 -6.84
C ALA A 100 5.84 -16.43 -7.63
N GLU A 101 6.32 -17.67 -7.50
CA GLU A 101 5.81 -18.82 -8.24
C GLU A 101 4.42 -19.23 -7.74
N GLN A 102 4.20 -19.18 -6.43
CA GLN A 102 2.87 -19.43 -5.87
C GLN A 102 1.93 -18.29 -6.26
N LEU A 103 2.33 -17.03 -6.12
CA LEU A 103 1.48 -15.92 -6.49
C LEU A 103 1.02 -16.02 -7.96
N GLU A 104 1.92 -16.35 -8.90
CA GLU A 104 1.58 -16.53 -10.32
C GLU A 104 0.49 -17.60 -10.53
N LYS A 105 0.61 -18.77 -9.87
CA LYS A 105 -0.41 -19.84 -9.93
C LYS A 105 -1.76 -19.40 -9.38
N TRP A 106 -1.77 -18.53 -8.38
CA TRP A 106 -3.01 -18.01 -7.80
C TRP A 106 -3.63 -16.93 -8.69
N LEU A 107 -2.82 -16.09 -9.34
CA LEU A 107 -3.29 -15.08 -10.30
C LEU A 107 -3.93 -15.68 -11.56
N GLU A 108 -3.78 -16.98 -11.84
CA GLU A 108 -4.58 -17.69 -12.85
C GLU A 108 -6.08 -17.76 -12.49
N ARG A 109 -6.43 -17.70 -11.20
CA ARG A 109 -7.80 -17.86 -10.68
C ARG A 109 -8.36 -16.60 -10.04
N TYR A 110 -7.50 -15.66 -9.66
CA TYR A 110 -7.83 -14.43 -8.94
C TYR A 110 -7.31 -13.22 -9.71
N ARG A 111 -8.00 -12.08 -9.62
CA ARG A 111 -7.62 -10.87 -10.36
C ARG A 111 -6.43 -10.13 -9.77
N GLY A 112 -6.11 -10.37 -8.50
CA GLY A 112 -5.06 -9.65 -7.80
C GLY A 112 -4.82 -10.17 -6.38
N LEU A 113 -3.79 -9.63 -5.72
CA LEU A 113 -3.41 -10.02 -4.37
C LEU A 113 -4.47 -9.67 -3.33
N GLY A 114 -5.17 -8.54 -3.51
CA GLY A 114 -6.28 -8.13 -2.66
C GLY A 114 -7.41 -9.17 -2.66
N GLU A 115 -7.74 -9.73 -3.82
CA GLU A 115 -8.75 -10.79 -3.92
C GLU A 115 -8.30 -12.10 -3.25
N ILE A 116 -7.03 -12.47 -3.38
CA ILE A 116 -6.44 -13.63 -2.70
C ILE A 116 -6.51 -13.46 -1.18
N ARG A 117 -6.20 -12.26 -0.67
CA ARG A 117 -6.32 -11.93 0.75
C ARG A 117 -7.76 -11.97 1.22
N ALA A 118 -8.69 -11.34 0.50
CA ALA A 118 -10.12 -11.36 0.81
C ALA A 118 -10.71 -12.78 0.83
N ALA A 119 -10.18 -13.69 0.01
CA ALA A 119 -10.53 -15.11 0.00
C ALA A 119 -9.91 -15.92 1.17
N GLY A 120 -9.12 -15.30 2.03
CA GLY A 120 -8.43 -15.95 3.14
C GLY A 120 -7.23 -16.81 2.71
N GLN A 121 -6.73 -16.62 1.49
CA GLN A 121 -5.68 -17.45 0.88
C GLN A 121 -4.32 -16.76 0.90
N LEU A 122 -4.16 -15.62 1.57
CA LEU A 122 -2.87 -14.91 1.59
C LEU A 122 -1.71 -15.79 2.08
N ARG A 123 -1.94 -16.72 3.01
CA ARG A 123 -0.92 -17.63 3.53
C ARG A 123 -0.37 -18.62 2.50
N SER A 124 -1.15 -18.97 1.47
CA SER A 124 -0.71 -19.94 0.45
C SER A 124 0.25 -19.34 -0.58
N VAL A 125 0.42 -18.02 -0.58
CA VAL A 125 1.31 -17.27 -1.48
C VAL A 125 2.49 -16.62 -0.74
N LEU A 126 2.79 -17.04 0.49
CA LEU A 126 3.93 -16.53 1.26
C LEU A 126 5.14 -17.44 1.08
N ALA A 127 6.32 -16.82 0.99
CA ALA A 127 7.57 -17.54 1.03
C ALA A 127 7.81 -18.16 2.42
N GLU A 128 8.56 -19.26 2.46
CA GLU A 128 9.10 -19.79 3.71
C GLU A 128 10.01 -18.75 4.38
N ARG A 129 10.17 -18.84 5.71
CA ARG A 129 10.94 -17.86 6.48
C ARG A 129 12.34 -17.71 5.86
N GLU A 130 12.71 -16.51 5.43
CA GLU A 130 14.12 -16.18 5.26
C GLU A 130 14.78 -16.35 6.64
N SER A 131 15.65 -17.36 6.75
CA SER A 131 16.53 -17.49 7.90
C SER A 131 17.54 -16.35 7.81
N ALA A 132 17.48 -15.44 8.78
CA ALA A 132 18.52 -14.42 8.98
C ALA A 132 19.84 -15.09 9.38
#